data_AF-A0A3M4KQS4-F1
#
_entry.id   AF-A0A3M4KQS4-F1
#
_cell.length_a   1.000
_cell.length_b   1.000
_cell.length_c   1.000
_cell.angle_alpha   90.00
_cell.angle_beta   90.00
_cell.angle_gamma   90.00
#
_symmetry.space_group_name_H-M   'P 1'
#
loop_
_entity.id
_entity.type
_entity.pdbx_description
1 polymer ?
#
loop_
_entity_poly.entity_id
_entity_poly.type
_entity_poly.pdbx_seq_one_letter_code
_entity_poly.pdbx_strand_id
1 'polypeptide(L)'
;MKVYAAPFEKFVNLADARLGTKILSVTDDWFADANRLFQPTPAVWKEGVFDDNGKWMDGWESRRKRFEGYDSAVIRLGVAGTIKGVDIDTSFFTGNFPPSASLEACFLASGEPD
;
A
#
# COMPACT_ATOMS: atom_id res chain seq x y z
N MET A 1 -26.19 -4.67 -12.79
CA MET A 1 -25.76 -3.86 -11.64
C MET A 1 -24.50 -4.51 -11.10
N LYS A 2 -23.35 -3.81 -11.03
CA LYS A 2 -22.14 -4.37 -10.41
C LYS A 2 -22.43 -4.57 -8.92
N VAL A 3 -22.27 -5.79 -8.43
CA VAL A 3 -22.29 -6.07 -6.99
C VAL A 3 -20.87 -5.77 -6.50
N TYR A 4 -20.75 -4.73 -5.68
CA TYR A 4 -19.50 -4.40 -5.00
C TYR A 4 -19.32 -5.36 -3.82
N ALA A 5 -18.11 -5.88 -3.60
CA ALA A 5 -17.87 -6.83 -2.52
C ALA A 5 -17.91 -6.11 -1.16
N ALA A 6 -17.22 -4.98 -1.04
CA ALA A 6 -17.34 -4.06 0.09
C ALA A 6 -18.20 -2.81 -0.24
N PRO A 7 -18.96 -2.25 0.74
CA PRO A 7 -19.80 -1.08 0.52
C PRO A 7 -19.08 0.18 0.01
N PHE A 8 -17.76 0.27 0.24
CA PHE A 8 -16.94 1.41 -0.14
C PHE A 8 -16.34 1.30 -1.56
N GLU A 9 -16.35 0.12 -2.20
CA GLU A 9 -15.78 -0.06 -3.56
C GLU A 9 -16.54 0.68 -4.67
N LYS A 10 -17.74 1.19 -4.35
CA LYS A 10 -18.48 2.09 -5.25
C LYS A 10 -17.85 3.47 -5.36
N PHE A 11 -16.98 3.85 -4.42
CA PHE A 11 -16.29 5.13 -4.43
C PHE A 11 -14.96 5.04 -5.20
N VAL A 12 -14.42 6.20 -5.58
CA VAL A 12 -13.10 6.29 -6.23
C VAL A 12 -12.02 5.78 -5.27
N ASN A 13 -11.14 4.91 -5.75
CA ASN A 13 -9.93 4.55 -5.01
C ASN A 13 -8.95 5.73 -5.04
N LEU A 14 -8.88 6.48 -3.94
CA LEU A 14 -7.98 7.63 -3.81
C LEU A 14 -6.50 7.24 -3.80
N ALA A 15 -6.19 5.97 -3.52
CA ALA A 15 -4.84 5.42 -3.48
C ALA A 15 -4.41 4.79 -4.82
N ASP A 16 -5.20 4.92 -5.88
CA ASP A 16 -4.85 4.40 -7.20
C ASP A 16 -3.64 5.14 -7.78
N ALA A 17 -2.61 4.41 -8.21
CA ALA A 17 -1.40 4.98 -8.80
C ALA A 17 -1.68 5.85 -10.04
N ARG A 18 -2.76 5.54 -10.79
CA ARG A 18 -3.15 6.29 -11.99
C ARG A 18 -3.63 7.72 -11.69
N LEU A 19 -3.99 7.99 -10.44
CA LEU A 19 -4.32 9.35 -9.97
C LEU A 19 -3.07 10.12 -9.51
N GLY A 20 -1.88 9.52 -9.59
CA GLY A 20 -0.63 10.11 -9.10
C GLY A 20 -0.37 9.84 -7.61
N THR A 21 -1.03 8.82 -7.04
CA THR A 21 -0.71 8.33 -5.69
C THR A 21 0.72 7.82 -5.66
N LYS A 22 1.47 8.17 -4.61
CA LYS A 22 2.86 7.75 -4.45
C LYS A 22 3.29 7.73 -2.98
N ILE A 23 4.34 6.97 -2.71
CA ILE A 23 5.08 7.04 -1.46
C ILE A 23 5.87 8.36 -1.42
N LEU A 24 5.79 9.07 -0.29
CA LEU A 24 6.65 10.22 0.01
C LEU A 24 7.86 9.80 0.84
N SER A 25 7.63 8.97 1.85
CA SER A 25 8.68 8.36 2.68
C SER A 25 8.25 6.97 3.12
N VAL A 26 9.23 6.10 3.34
CA VAL A 26 9.04 4.74 3.83
C VAL A 26 10.20 4.38 4.76
N THR A 27 9.92 3.69 5.85
CA THR A 27 10.96 3.31 6.82
C THR A 27 11.88 2.23 6.26
N ASP A 28 11.31 1.26 5.54
CA ASP A 28 12.04 0.15 4.92
C ASP A 28 11.18 -0.54 3.84
N ASP A 29 11.63 -0.58 2.60
CA ASP A 29 11.00 -1.27 1.46
C ASP A 29 11.99 -2.21 0.75
N TRP A 30 12.97 -2.70 1.50
CA TRP A 30 14.12 -3.45 1.00
C TRP A 30 13.77 -4.67 0.12
N PHE A 31 12.75 -5.46 0.50
CA PHE A 31 12.39 -6.68 -0.24
C PHE A 31 11.41 -6.42 -1.38
N ALA A 32 10.49 -5.45 -1.23
CA ALA A 32 9.58 -5.05 -2.28
C ALA A 32 9.15 -3.58 -2.13
N ASP A 33 9.22 -2.84 -3.23
CA ASP A 33 8.93 -1.39 -3.32
C ASP A 33 7.50 -1.06 -2.87
N ALA A 34 7.39 -0.13 -1.92
CA ALA A 34 6.11 0.28 -1.35
C ALA A 34 5.13 0.93 -2.36
N ASN A 35 5.61 1.44 -3.50
CA ASN A 35 4.73 1.95 -4.57
C ASN A 35 3.90 0.86 -5.26
N ARG A 36 4.21 -0.43 -5.03
CA ARG A 36 3.40 -1.55 -5.55
C ARG A 36 2.05 -1.68 -4.85
N LEU A 37 1.86 -1.07 -3.68
CA LEU A 37 0.57 -1.05 -2.96
C LEU A 37 -0.58 -0.40 -3.75
N PHE A 38 -0.27 0.42 -4.74
CA PHE A 38 -1.23 1.31 -5.40
C PHE A 38 -1.70 0.80 -6.76
N GLN A 39 -1.36 -0.43 -7.12
CA GLN A 39 -1.76 -1.01 -8.40
C GLN A 39 -3.29 -1.20 -8.44
N PRO A 40 -3.95 -0.83 -9.55
CA PRO A 40 -5.41 -0.94 -9.68
C PRO A 40 -5.88 -2.36 -9.97
N THR A 41 -4.95 -3.27 -10.23
CA THR A 41 -5.21 -4.69 -10.49
C THR A 41 -5.04 -5.50 -9.21
N PRO A 42 -5.74 -6.64 -9.07
CA PRO A 42 -5.47 -7.57 -7.98
C PRO A 42 -3.99 -7.96 -7.95
N ALA A 43 -3.46 -8.20 -6.75
CA ALA A 43 -2.09 -8.67 -6.57
C ALA A 43 -1.85 -9.95 -7.38
N VAL A 44 -0.64 -10.13 -7.90
CA VAL A 44 -0.25 -11.33 -8.65
C VAL A 44 0.95 -12.06 -8.05
N TRP A 45 0.90 -13.39 -8.08
CA TRP A 45 2.08 -14.22 -7.85
C TRP A 45 2.78 -14.52 -9.16
N LYS A 46 4.09 -14.23 -9.23
CA LYS A 46 4.92 -14.54 -10.40
C LYS A 46 5.96 -15.60 -10.04
N GLU A 47 5.72 -16.83 -10.45
CA GLU A 47 6.61 -17.95 -10.18
C GLU A 47 8.02 -17.69 -10.76
N GLY A 48 9.07 -18.01 -10.01
CA GLY A 48 10.46 -17.83 -10.46
C GLY A 48 10.95 -16.39 -10.69
N VAL A 49 10.16 -15.35 -10.40
CA VAL A 49 10.60 -13.93 -10.51
C VAL A 49 11.17 -13.43 -9.19
N PHE A 50 12.28 -12.69 -9.28
CA PHE A 50 13.05 -12.14 -8.15
C PHE A 50 13.42 -10.68 -8.44
N ASP A 51 13.42 -9.86 -7.40
CA ASP A 51 14.08 -8.55 -7.37
C ASP A 51 15.52 -8.73 -6.85
N ASP A 52 16.30 -7.64 -6.80
CA ASP A 52 17.70 -7.65 -6.35
C ASP A 52 17.87 -8.22 -4.94
N ASN A 53 16.86 -8.04 -4.09
CA ASN A 53 16.92 -8.36 -2.66
C ASN A 53 16.13 -9.61 -2.27
N GLY A 54 15.44 -10.29 -3.19
CA GLY A 54 14.64 -11.45 -2.85
C GLY A 54 13.57 -11.81 -3.86
N LYS A 55 12.59 -12.59 -3.41
CA LYS A 55 11.43 -12.94 -4.23
C LYS A 55 10.70 -11.66 -4.64
N TRP A 56 10.35 -11.54 -5.92
CA TRP A 56 9.51 -10.42 -6.36
C TRP A 56 8.12 -10.58 -5.75
N MET A 57 7.68 -9.57 -5.00
CA MET A 57 6.35 -9.51 -4.40
C MET A 57 5.55 -8.34 -4.97
N ASP A 58 4.28 -8.59 -5.27
CA ASP A 58 3.33 -7.56 -5.73
C ASP A 58 2.71 -6.84 -4.54
N GLY A 59 3.55 -6.09 -3.82
CA GLY A 59 3.20 -5.41 -2.59
C GLY A 59 4.43 -4.78 -1.96
N TRP A 60 4.30 -4.37 -0.70
CA TRP A 60 5.39 -3.81 0.09
C TRP A 60 5.93 -4.85 1.07
N GLU A 61 7.25 -5.04 1.11
CA GLU A 61 7.90 -5.91 2.09
C GLU A 61 9.16 -5.26 2.68
N SER A 62 9.15 -5.09 4.01
CA SER A 62 10.30 -4.63 4.79
C SER A 62 11.14 -5.81 5.29
N ARG A 63 12.36 -5.52 5.78
CA ARG A 63 13.16 -6.52 6.48
C ARG A 63 12.53 -6.85 7.82
N ARG A 64 12.76 -8.09 8.26
CA ARG A 64 12.25 -8.55 9.54
C ARG A 64 12.88 -7.77 10.70
N LYS A 65 12.07 -6.98 11.40
CA LYS A 65 12.50 -6.21 12.57
C LYS A 65 12.88 -7.11 13.74
N ARG A 66 13.89 -6.70 14.51
CA ARG A 66 14.44 -7.40 15.69
C ARG A 66 14.52 -6.49 16.92
N PHE A 67 13.84 -5.35 16.84
CA PHE A 67 13.76 -4.31 17.84
C PHE A 67 12.33 -3.77 17.86
N GLU A 68 12.01 -2.96 18.87
CA GLU A 68 10.66 -2.40 19.05
C GLU A 68 10.28 -1.40 17.95
N GLY A 69 8.97 -1.27 17.69
CA GLY A 69 8.41 -0.34 16.71
C GLY A 69 7.73 -1.04 15.54
N TYR A 70 7.38 -0.25 14.53
CA TYR A 70 6.69 -0.66 13.31
C TYR A 70 7.42 -0.12 12.09
N ASP A 71 7.09 -0.66 10.92
CA ASP A 71 7.44 -0.03 9.64
C ASP A 71 6.25 0.80 9.17
N SER A 72 6.54 1.95 8.57
CA SER A 72 5.51 2.89 8.11
C SER A 72 5.89 3.50 6.77
N ALA A 73 4.87 3.99 6.07
CA ALA A 73 5.03 4.78 4.86
C ALA A 73 4.08 5.98 4.89
N VAL A 74 4.55 7.13 4.43
CA VAL A 74 3.72 8.32 4.18
C VAL A 74 3.29 8.30 2.73
N ILE A 75 1.98 8.35 2.50
CA ILE A 75 1.36 8.20 1.19
C ILE A 75 0.69 9.50 0.81
N ARG A 76 1.09 10.07 -0.33
CA ARG A 76 0.33 11.16 -0.97
C ARG A 76 -0.74 10.53 -1.84
N LEU A 77 -2.00 10.70 -1.45
CA LEU A 77 -3.15 10.31 -2.29
C LEU A 77 -3.15 11.10 -3.59
N GLY A 78 -3.63 10.48 -4.68
CA GLY A 78 -3.63 11.12 -6.00
C GLY A 78 -4.53 12.35 -6.07
N VAL A 79 -5.61 12.37 -5.28
CA VAL A 79 -6.51 13.52 -5.15
C VAL A 79 -7.02 13.65 -3.71
N ALA A 80 -7.32 14.88 -3.29
CA ALA A 80 -7.98 15.13 -2.02
C ALA A 80 -9.40 14.53 -1.99
N GLY A 81 -9.81 14.00 -0.84
CA GLY A 81 -11.14 13.40 -0.70
C GLY A 81 -11.46 12.97 0.73
N THR A 82 -12.61 12.33 0.89
CA THR A 82 -13.03 11.74 2.18
C THR A 82 -12.90 10.23 2.11
N ILE A 83 -12.12 9.66 3.02
CA ILE A 83 -11.97 8.21 3.16
C ILE A 83 -13.29 7.60 3.65
N LYS A 84 -13.85 6.67 2.87
CA LYS A 84 -15.09 5.93 3.22
C LYS A 84 -14.82 4.50 3.68
N GLY A 85 -13.62 4.01 3.44
CA GLY A 85 -13.14 2.68 3.79
C GLY A 85 -11.70 2.55 3.32
N VAL A 86 -11.01 1.56 3.85
CA VAL A 86 -9.64 1.20 3.49
C VAL A 86 -9.61 -0.30 3.31
N ASP A 87 -8.92 -0.75 2.27
CA ASP A 87 -8.61 -2.15 2.05
C ASP A 87 -7.10 -2.36 2.26
N ILE A 88 -6.74 -3.34 3.07
CA ILE A 88 -5.35 -3.73 3.34
C ILE A 88 -5.22 -5.17 2.88
N ASP A 89 -4.84 -5.34 1.61
CA ASP A 89 -4.68 -6.65 1.00
C ASP A 89 -3.31 -7.24 1.35
N THR A 90 -3.31 -8.42 1.98
CA THR A 90 -2.10 -9.18 2.33
C THR A 90 -1.91 -10.42 1.45
N SER A 91 -2.54 -10.44 0.27
CA SER A 91 -2.43 -11.52 -0.70
C SER A 91 -0.98 -11.94 -0.95
N PHE A 92 -0.76 -13.26 -0.96
CA PHE A 92 0.55 -13.93 -1.14
C PHE A 92 1.58 -13.74 -0.02
N PHE A 93 1.32 -12.91 0.99
CA PHE A 93 2.14 -12.85 2.21
C PHE A 93 1.65 -13.89 3.22
N THR A 94 1.88 -15.20 2.98
CA THR A 94 1.20 -16.28 3.72
C THR A 94 1.83 -16.67 5.06
N GLY A 95 2.77 -15.87 5.58
CA GLY A 95 3.42 -16.10 6.88
C GLY A 95 4.25 -14.93 7.39
N ASN A 96 4.44 -13.93 6.53
CA ASN A 96 5.15 -12.67 6.77
C ASN A 96 4.21 -11.45 6.67
N PHE A 97 2.89 -11.65 6.57
CA PHE A 97 1.92 -10.55 6.66
C PHE A 97 2.06 -9.81 8.00
N PRO A 98 1.78 -8.50 8.05
CA PRO A 98 1.88 -7.75 9.29
C PRO A 98 0.81 -8.25 10.29
N PRO A 99 1.15 -8.44 11.58
CA PRO A 99 0.20 -8.92 12.58
C PRO A 99 -0.90 -7.90 12.91
N SER A 100 -0.65 -6.62 12.62
CA SER A 100 -1.59 -5.52 12.77
C SER A 100 -1.20 -4.37 11.84
N ALA A 101 -2.16 -3.48 11.57
CA ALA A 101 -1.94 -2.25 10.83
C ALA A 101 -2.75 -1.12 11.47
N SER A 102 -2.27 0.11 11.31
CA SER A 102 -2.97 1.33 11.69
C SER A 102 -2.83 2.35 10.57
N LEU A 103 -3.79 3.28 10.50
CA LEU A 103 -3.75 4.39 9.57
C LEU A 103 -3.97 5.70 10.30
N GLU A 104 -3.21 6.70 9.90
CA GLU A 104 -3.39 8.09 10.24
C GLU A 104 -3.57 8.87 8.94
N ALA A 105 -4.36 9.95 8.99
CA ALA A 105 -4.61 10.79 7.83
C ALA A 105 -4.57 12.26 8.23
N CYS A 106 -3.99 13.08 7.36
CA CYS A 106 -4.02 14.53 7.47
C CYS A 106 -4.55 15.13 6.16
N PHE A 107 -5.06 16.36 6.25
CA PHE A 107 -5.46 17.14 5.09
C PHE A 107 -4.58 18.38 5.03
N LEU A 108 -3.81 18.50 3.95
CA LEU A 108 -3.02 19.67 3.67
C LEU A 108 -3.81 20.60 2.75
N ALA A 109 -4.19 21.78 3.27
CA ALA A 109 -5.03 22.72 2.54
C ALA A 109 -4.34 23.35 1.32
N SER A 110 -3.00 23.42 1.34
CA SER A 110 -2.20 24.00 0.27
C SER A 110 -0.75 23.52 0.35
N GLY A 111 -0.08 23.44 -0.81
CA GLY A 111 1.32 23.00 -0.90
C GLY A 111 1.44 21.52 -1.23
N GLU A 112 2.68 21.06 -1.33
CA GLU A 112 2.98 19.64 -1.49
C GLU A 112 3.38 19.06 -0.13
N PRO A 113 2.86 17.87 0.25
CA PRO A 113 3.30 17.19 1.45
C PRO A 113 4.76 16.74 1.30
N ASP A 114 5.55 16.90 2.36
CA ASP A 114 6.97 16.54 2.46
C ASP A 114 7.21 15.15 3.08
#